data_AF-A0A267M8C1-F1
#
_entry.id   AF-A0A267M8C1-F1
#
_cell.length_a   1.000
_cell.length_b   1.000
_cell.length_c   1.000
_cell.angle_alpha   90.00
_cell.angle_beta   90.00
_cell.angle_gamma   90.00
#
_symmetry.space_group_name_H-M   'P 1'
#
loop_
_entity.id
_entity.type
_entity.pdbx_description
1 polymer ?
#
loop_
_entity_poly.entity_id
_entity_poly.type
_entity_poly.pdbx_seq_one_letter_code
_entity_poly.pdbx_strand_id
1 'polypeptide(L)' 'MSFQVIKAFTDGNANSANSLGEKHVYWEGDVYPFKSYAGACTKLRISELTNGGFIKEIDEDGRTNTED' A
#
# COMPACT_ATOMS: atom_id res chain seq x y z
N MET A 1 -9.98 -7.63 -4.89
CA MET A 1 -9.71 -6.33 -4.23
C MET A 1 -8.20 -6.11 -4.19
N SER A 2 -7.76 -5.04 -4.85
CA SER A 2 -6.38 -4.57 -4.82
C SER A 2 -6.36 -3.17 -4.21
N PHE A 3 -5.18 -2.68 -3.84
CA PHE A 3 -5.05 -1.30 -3.37
C PHE A 3 -4.16 -0.52 -4.33
N GLN A 4 -4.48 0.74 -4.57
CA GLN A 4 -3.64 1.64 -5.36
C GLN A 4 -3.06 2.72 -4.46
N VAL A 5 -1.79 2.99 -4.63
CA VAL A 5 -1.08 4.07 -3.95
C VAL A 5 -1.55 5.40 -4.54
N ILE A 6 -2.07 6.28 -3.68
CA ILE A 6 -2.57 7.61 -4.06
C ILE A 6 -1.65 8.73 -3.61
N LYS A 7 -0.61 8.40 -2.83
CA LYS A 7 0.40 9.33 -2.35
C LYS A 7 1.67 8.56 -2.07
N ALA A 8 2.81 9.04 -2.57
CA ALA A 8 4.08 8.36 -2.35
C ALA A 8 4.42 8.24 -0.86
N PHE A 9 4.89 7.06 -0.44
CA PHE A 9 5.26 6.80 0.95
C PHE A 9 6.31 5.71 1.09
N THR A 10 6.97 5.68 2.24
CA THR A 10 7.85 4.57 2.66
C THR A 10 7.15 3.81 3.78
N ASP A 11 7.09 2.48 3.68
CA ASP A 11 6.35 1.70 4.67
C ASP A 11 7.01 1.73 6.07
N GLY A 12 6.20 1.88 7.10
CA GLY A 12 6.65 1.91 8.49
C GLY A 12 7.17 0.56 8.98
N ASN A 13 6.69 -0.55 8.39
CA ASN A 13 6.98 -1.91 8.82
C ASN A 13 8.47 -2.25 8.63
N ALA A 14 9.10 -2.77 9.68
CA ALA A 14 10.49 -3.22 9.64
C ALA A 14 10.72 -4.31 8.59
N ASN A 15 9.71 -5.13 8.30
CA ASN A 15 9.78 -6.18 7.29
C ASN A 15 9.75 -5.64 5.84
N SER A 16 9.45 -4.36 5.64
CA SER A 16 9.48 -3.74 4.30
C SER A 16 10.91 -3.50 3.79
N ALA A 17 11.90 -3.52 4.70
CA ALA A 17 13.29 -3.39 4.35
C ALA A 17 13.83 -4.63 3.60
N ASN A 18 14.73 -4.41 2.63
CA ASN A 18 15.51 -5.49 2.02
C ASN A 18 16.60 -6.00 2.99
N SER A 19 17.41 -6.96 2.55
CA SER A 19 18.53 -7.52 3.31
C SER A 19 19.61 -6.50 3.71
N LEU A 20 19.57 -5.28 3.15
CA LEU A 20 20.48 -4.17 3.45
C LEU A 20 19.85 -3.13 4.39
N GLY A 21 18.59 -3.33 4.83
CA GLY A 21 17.87 -2.36 5.66
C GLY A 21 17.15 -1.26 4.88
N GLU A 22 17.20 -1.28 3.55
CA GLU A 22 16.60 -0.25 2.70
C GLU A 22 15.11 -0.53 2.50
N LYS A 23 14.27 0.42 2.91
CA LYS A 23 12.82 0.35 2.75
C LYS A 23 12.43 0.68 1.31
N HIS A 24 11.38 0.03 0.82
CA HIS A 24 10.82 0.34 -0.48
C HIS A 24 9.98 1.63 -0.42
N VAL A 25 10.14 2.47 -1.42
CA VAL A 25 9.28 3.65 -1.65
C VAL A 25 8.19 3.24 -2.62
N TYR A 26 6.94 3.38 -2.18
CA TYR A 26 5.76 3.23 -3.00
C TYR A 26 5.44 4.58 -3.65
N TRP A 27 5.24 4.59 -4.97
CA TRP A 27 4.94 5.80 -5.72
C TRP A 27 3.45 5.88 -6.04
N GLU A 28 2.95 7.10 -6.23
CA GLU A 28 1.56 7.30 -6.66
C GLU A 28 1.30 6.57 -7.98
N GLY A 29 0.17 5.86 -8.03
CA GLY A 29 -0.22 5.02 -9.16
C GLY A 29 0.13 3.54 -9.00
N ASP A 30 1.10 3.20 -8.14
CA ASP A 30 1.50 1.80 -7.90
C ASP A 30 0.38 0.96 -7.30
N VAL A 31 0.39 -0.34 -7.59
CA VAL A 31 -0.49 -1.31 -6.91
C VAL A 31 0.16 -1.72 -5.60
N TYR A 32 -0.54 -1.59 -4.48
CA TYR A 32 -0.11 -2.09 -3.18
C TYR A 32 -0.66 -3.51 -2.93
N PRO A 33 0.17 -4.48 -2.48
CA PRO A 33 1.60 -4.36 -2.19
C PRO A 33 2.49 -4.76 -3.40
N PHE A 34 3.05 -3.78 -4.10
CA PHE A 34 3.97 -4.00 -5.24
C PHE A 34 5.17 -4.86 -4.84
N LYS A 35 5.81 -4.50 -3.73
CA LYS A 35 6.80 -5.35 -3.05
C LYS A 35 6.13 -6.05 -1.88
N SER A 36 6.00 -7.37 -1.98
CA SER A 36 5.46 -8.21 -0.90
C SER A 36 6.44 -8.33 0.26
N TYR A 37 5.93 -8.16 1.48
CA TYR A 37 6.66 -8.39 2.73
C TYR A 37 5.72 -8.91 3.82
N ALA A 38 6.30 -9.43 4.90
CA ALA A 38 5.55 -9.95 6.03
C ALA A 38 4.69 -8.84 6.67
N GLY A 39 3.37 -9.03 6.63
CA GLY A 39 2.41 -8.09 7.22
C GLY A 39 1.85 -7.05 6.25
N ALA A 40 2.31 -6.98 4.99
CA ALA A 40 1.86 -6.00 4.00
C ALA A 40 0.33 -6.03 3.78
N CYS A 41 -0.25 -7.23 3.71
CA CYS A 41 -1.69 -7.43 3.47
C CYS A 41 -2.51 -7.56 4.77
N THR A 42 -1.95 -7.22 5.93
CA THR A 42 -2.73 -7.32 7.18
C THR A 42 -3.82 -6.27 7.21
N LYS A 43 -5.00 -6.63 7.72
CA LYS A 43 -6.13 -5.69 7.85
C LYS A 43 -5.74 -4.42 8.58
N LEU A 44 -4.96 -4.54 9.66
CA LEU A 44 -4.46 -3.40 10.42
C LEU A 44 -3.61 -2.48 9.53
N ARG A 45 -2.64 -3.03 8.78
CA ARG A 45 -1.75 -2.23 7.92
C ARG A 45 -2.50 -1.55 6.79
N ILE A 46 -3.43 -2.27 6.16
CA ILE A 46 -4.30 -1.72 5.12
C ILE A 46 -5.12 -0.57 5.70
N SER A 47 -5.77 -0.75 6.86
CA SER A 47 -6.53 0.31 7.53
C SER A 47 -5.67 1.51 7.90
N GLU A 48 -4.45 1.32 8.40
CA GLU A 48 -3.51 2.42 8.67
C GLU A 48 -3.19 3.23 7.41
N LEU A 49 -2.89 2.55 6.30
CA LEU A 49 -2.50 3.20 5.05
C LEU A 49 -3.70 3.87 4.35
N THR A 50 -4.88 3.25 4.39
CA THR A 50 -6.12 3.82 3.85
C THR A 50 -6.57 5.03 4.67
N ASN A 51 -6.63 4.91 6.01
CA ASN A 51 -7.01 6.03 6.88
C ASN A 51 -5.98 7.17 6.85
N GLY A 52 -4.71 6.83 6.61
CA GLY A 52 -3.63 7.81 6.43
C GLY A 52 -3.63 8.50 5.06
N GLY A 53 -4.48 8.07 4.12
CA GLY A 53 -4.57 8.65 2.78
C GLY A 53 -3.38 8.30 1.88
N PHE A 54 -2.76 7.15 2.09
CA PHE A 54 -1.62 6.66 1.28
C PHE A 54 -2.04 5.71 0.17
N ILE A 55 -3.04 4.87 0.45
CA ILE A 55 -3.61 3.92 -0.51
C ILE A 55 -5.14 4.03 -0.54
N LYS A 56 -5.76 3.57 -1.62
CA LYS A 56 -7.21 3.39 -1.74
C LYS A 56 -7.53 2.00 -2.28
N GLU A 57 -8.71 1.50 -1.97
CA GLU A 57 -9.21 0.25 -2.54
C GLU A 57 -9.59 0.45 -4.02
N ILE A 58 -9.23 -0.53 -4.84
CA ILE A 58 -9.61 -0.64 -6.25
C ILE A 58 -10.28 -2.00 -6.51
N ASP A 59 -11.34 -1.96 -7.31
CA ASP A 59 -12.04 -3.14 -7.79
C ASP A 59 -11.25 -3.87 -8.89
N GLU A 60 -11.62 -5.13 -9.18
CA GLU A 60 -10.94 -5.95 -10.21
C GLU A 60 -10.97 -5.33 -11.62
N ASP A 61 -11.87 -4.37 -11.88
CA ASP A 61 -11.95 -3.59 -13.13
C ASP A 61 -11.02 -2.36 -13.16
N GLY A 62 -10.20 -2.15 -12.12
CA GLY A 62 -9.32 -0.97 -11.99
C GLY A 62 -10.07 0.32 -11.65
N ARG A 63 -11.37 0.24 -11.36
CA ARG A 63 -12.18 1.37 -10.89
C ARG A 63 -11.96 1.56 -9.40
N THR A 64 -11.88 2.83 -9.02
CA THR A 64 -11.63 3.23 -7.63
C THR A 64 -12.97 3.28 -6.92
N ASN A 65 -13.10 2.58 -5.79
CA ASN A 65 -14.27 2.72 -4.93
C ASN A 65 -14.15 4.03 -4.19
N THR A 66 -14.56 5.10 -4.86
CA THR A 66 -14.86 6.37 -4.24
C THR A 66 -16.36 6.54 -4.43
N GLU A 67 -17.13 6.06 -3.45
CA GLU A 67 -18.52 6.46 -3.30
C GLU A 67 -18.52 7.96 -2.99
N ASP A 68 -19.18 8.72 -3.86
CA ASP A 68 -19.45 10.16 -3.75
C ASP A 68 -20.40 10.47 -2.58
#